data_AF-A0A1Y2PFS6-F1
#
_entry.id   AF-A0A1Y2PFS6-F1
#
_cell.length_a   1.000
_cell.length_b   1.000
_cell.length_c   1.000
_cell.angle_alpha   90.00
_cell.angle_beta   90.00
_cell.angle_gamma   90.00
#
_symmetry.space_group_name_H-M   'P 1'
#
loop_
_entity.id
_entity.type
_entity.pdbx_description
1 polymer ?
#
loop_
_entity_poly.entity_id
_entity_poly.type
_entity_poly.pdbx_seq_one_letter_code
_entity_poly.pdbx_strand_id
1 'polypeptide(L)'
;MKIFKNILVLIVTLFVTTISFGQNKEVTETQKEQIKEQLEQYFEKLNLTEDQQTKFADITKKYGTQMKALKSSGKSKFKKYRAYKSIQKNKNKEMKDLLNKEQYSTYEEMQEKMKEKMKAKRNK
;
A
#
# COMPACT_ATOMS: atom_id res chain seq x y z
N MET A 1 18.13 -20.64 27.08
CA MET A 1 16.65 -20.57 27.04
C MET A 1 16.23 -19.38 26.17
N LYS A 2 15.38 -19.64 25.18
CA LYS A 2 14.93 -18.71 24.13
C LYS A 2 13.61 -18.06 24.55
N ILE A 3 13.56 -16.84 25.08
CA ILE A 3 12.27 -16.11 25.13
C ILE A 3 12.44 -14.58 25.18
N PHE A 4 12.92 -13.95 24.10
CA PHE A 4 12.66 -12.51 23.89
C PHE A 4 12.45 -12.22 22.40
N LYS A 5 11.34 -12.75 21.87
CA LYS A 5 10.76 -12.36 20.58
C LYS A 5 9.37 -11.83 20.90
N ASN A 6 9.09 -10.60 20.46
CA ASN A 6 7.81 -9.87 20.46
C ASN A 6 7.81 -8.68 21.43
N ILE A 7 8.37 -7.56 20.98
CA ILE A 7 7.89 -6.25 21.39
C ILE A 7 7.28 -5.62 20.13
N LEU A 8 5.97 -5.87 19.95
CA LEU A 8 5.10 -5.04 19.13
C LEU A 8 4.18 -4.36 20.13
N VAL A 9 4.55 -3.14 20.53
CA VAL A 9 3.76 -2.30 21.42
C VAL A 9 2.41 -2.06 20.76
N LEU A 10 1.37 -2.55 21.45
CA LEU A 10 -0.04 -2.47 21.11
C LEU A 10 -0.63 -1.42 22.05
N ILE A 11 -0.82 -0.20 21.55
CA ILE A 11 -1.64 0.81 22.23
C ILE A 11 -2.68 1.30 21.23
N VAL A 12 -3.82 0.60 21.20
CA VAL A 12 -5.16 1.19 21.10
C VAL A 12 -6.09 0.21 21.82
N THR A 13 -6.25 0.40 23.12
CA THR A 13 -7.36 -0.16 23.90
C THR A 13 -8.61 0.64 23.57
N LEU A 14 -9.49 0.06 22.76
CA LEU A 14 -10.91 0.40 22.72
C LEU A 14 -11.69 -0.92 22.81
N PHE A 15 -12.27 -1.16 23.98
CA PHE A 15 -13.33 -2.14 24.17
C PHE A 15 -14.56 -1.68 23.38
N VAL A 16 -14.95 -2.43 22.35
CA VAL A 16 -16.36 -2.65 22.01
C VAL A 16 -16.51 -4.10 21.53
N THR A 17 -17.59 -4.68 22.02
CA THR A 17 -18.02 -6.07 22.01
C THR A 17 -18.20 -6.70 20.62
N THR A 18 -18.14 -8.02 20.63
CA THR A 18 -18.29 -8.94 19.50
C THR A 18 -19.61 -8.76 18.76
N ILE A 19 -19.54 -8.39 17.48
CA ILE A 19 -20.42 -8.96 16.46
C ILE A 19 -19.58 -9.32 15.23
N SER A 20 -19.47 -10.63 15.01
CA SER A 20 -18.97 -11.21 13.76
C SER A 20 -19.83 -10.74 12.60
N PHE A 21 -19.29 -9.81 11.81
CA PHE A 21 -19.61 -9.68 10.39
C PHE A 21 -18.29 -9.55 9.63
N GLY A 22 -18.11 -10.40 8.61
CA GLY A 22 -16.93 -10.43 7.77
C GLY A 22 -16.55 -9.03 7.28
N GLN A 23 -15.29 -8.65 7.52
CA GLN A 23 -14.78 -7.29 7.42
C GLN A 23 -14.77 -6.73 5.98
N ASN A 24 -15.93 -6.35 5.45
CA ASN A 24 -16.03 -5.33 4.40
C ASN A 24 -16.27 -3.98 5.09
N LYS A 25 -15.23 -3.43 5.73
CA LYS A 25 -15.25 -1.99 6.06
C LYS A 25 -15.29 -1.22 4.74
N GLU A 26 -16.35 -0.46 4.57
CA GLU A 26 -16.48 0.56 3.53
C GLU A 26 -15.36 1.60 3.69
N VAL A 27 -14.88 2.16 2.58
CA VAL A 27 -13.83 3.19 2.60
C VAL A 27 -14.47 4.47 3.12
N THR A 28 -13.97 5.03 4.23
CA THR A 28 -14.52 6.26 4.80
C THR A 28 -14.22 7.46 3.89
N GLU A 29 -15.01 8.53 3.97
CA GLU A 29 -14.75 9.77 3.20
C GLU A 29 -13.34 10.31 3.40
N THR A 30 -12.84 10.27 4.65
CA THR A 30 -11.46 10.63 4.97
C THR A 30 -10.41 9.77 4.25
N GLN A 31 -10.68 8.47 4.05
CA GLN A 31 -9.78 7.58 3.32
C GLN A 31 -9.83 7.84 1.82
N LYS A 32 -11.02 8.19 1.28
CA LYS A 32 -11.16 8.57 -0.13
C LYS A 32 -10.35 9.83 -0.43
N GLU A 33 -10.43 10.84 0.44
CA GLU A 33 -9.66 12.08 0.28
C GLU A 33 -8.16 11.82 0.34
N GLN A 34 -7.69 11.03 1.31
CA GLN A 34 -6.28 10.62 1.39
C GLN A 34 -5.79 9.88 0.13
N ILE A 35 -6.63 9.03 -0.46
CA ILE A 35 -6.30 8.34 -1.71
C ILE A 35 -6.20 9.34 -2.86
N LYS A 36 -7.13 10.30 -2.92
CA LYS A 36 -7.15 11.35 -3.94
C LYS A 36 -5.92 12.24 -3.85
N GLU A 37 -5.61 12.79 -2.68
CA GLU A 37 -4.39 13.57 -2.43
C GLU A 37 -3.12 12.79 -2.82
N GLN A 38 -3.08 11.49 -2.48
CA GLN A 38 -1.95 10.65 -2.85
C GLN A 38 -1.81 10.50 -4.37
N LEU A 39 -2.92 10.34 -5.10
CA LEU A 39 -2.90 10.26 -6.56
C LEU A 39 -2.46 11.59 -7.18
N GLU A 40 -3.00 12.71 -6.72
CA GLU A 40 -2.63 14.06 -7.17
C GLU A 40 -1.12 14.30 -7.00
N GLN A 41 -0.54 13.92 -5.86
CA GLN A 41 0.90 14.01 -5.64
C GLN A 41 1.73 13.18 -6.64
N TYR A 42 1.24 12.04 -7.09
CA TYR A 42 1.91 11.28 -8.16
C TYR A 42 1.73 11.94 -9.51
N PHE A 43 0.53 12.46 -9.81
CA PHE A 43 0.23 13.09 -11.09
C PHE A 43 1.12 14.32 -11.31
N GLU A 44 1.24 15.16 -10.28
CA GLU A 44 2.11 16.35 -10.30
C GLU A 44 3.59 15.97 -10.41
N LYS A 45 4.09 15.08 -9.53
CA LYS A 45 5.52 14.76 -9.48
C LYS A 45 6.03 14.00 -10.69
N LEU A 46 5.17 13.22 -11.32
CA LEU A 46 5.51 12.49 -12.54
C LEU A 46 5.11 13.26 -13.80
N ASN A 47 4.47 14.43 -13.67
CA ASN A 47 3.95 15.21 -14.79
C ASN A 47 3.15 14.32 -15.77
N LEU A 48 2.17 13.57 -15.24
CA LEU A 48 1.42 12.59 -16.03
C LEU A 48 0.44 13.30 -16.97
N THR A 49 0.40 12.83 -18.22
CA THR A 49 -0.68 13.16 -19.16
C THR A 49 -2.03 12.63 -18.66
N GLU A 50 -3.14 13.19 -19.11
CA GLU A 50 -4.50 12.75 -18.71
C GLU A 50 -4.70 11.23 -18.91
N ASP A 51 -4.28 10.71 -20.07
CA ASP A 51 -4.31 9.28 -20.37
C ASP A 51 -3.48 8.45 -19.38
N GLN A 52 -2.31 8.95 -18.99
CA GLN A 52 -1.47 8.29 -18.00
C GLN A 52 -2.08 8.35 -16.60
N GLN A 53 -2.75 9.45 -16.23
CA GLN A 53 -3.41 9.60 -14.94
C GLN A 53 -4.52 8.57 -14.76
N THR A 54 -5.39 8.40 -15.76
CA THR A 54 -6.46 7.38 -15.73
C THR A 54 -5.88 5.98 -15.58
N LYS A 55 -4.90 5.62 -16.40
CA LYS A 55 -4.25 4.29 -16.33
C LYS A 55 -3.51 4.09 -15.00
N PHE A 56 -2.86 5.12 -14.47
CA PHE A 56 -2.16 5.07 -13.19
C PHE A 56 -3.14 4.83 -12.03
N ALA A 57 -4.29 5.51 -12.04
CA ALA A 57 -5.35 5.31 -11.05
C ALA A 57 -5.90 3.88 -11.11
N ASP A 58 -6.13 3.35 -12.31
CA ASP A 58 -6.63 1.98 -12.52
C ASP A 58 -5.63 0.92 -12.03
N ILE A 59 -4.35 1.05 -12.39
CA ILE A 59 -3.29 0.17 -11.88
C ILE A 59 -3.24 0.26 -10.35
N THR A 60 -3.28 1.48 -9.80
CA THR A 60 -3.24 1.69 -8.34
C THR A 60 -4.44 1.04 -7.64
N LYS A 61 -5.65 1.19 -8.19
CA LYS A 61 -6.87 0.56 -7.68
C LYS A 61 -6.81 -0.95 -7.73
N LYS A 62 -6.39 -1.53 -8.86
CA LYS A 62 -6.22 -2.98 -9.05
C LYS A 62 -5.30 -3.58 -7.99
N TYR A 63 -4.11 -3.01 -7.80
CA TYR A 63 -3.15 -3.52 -6.81
C TYR A 63 -3.53 -3.18 -5.36
N GLY A 64 -4.26 -2.08 -5.13
CA GLY A 64 -4.86 -1.76 -3.84
C GLY A 64 -5.87 -2.82 -3.40
N THR A 65 -6.74 -3.27 -4.29
CA THR A 65 -7.71 -4.35 -4.03
C THR A 65 -7.01 -5.67 -3.68
N GLN A 66 -5.96 -6.03 -4.44
CA GLN A 66 -5.16 -7.23 -4.13
C GLN A 66 -4.49 -7.14 -2.76
N MET A 67 -4.00 -5.96 -2.39
CA MET A 67 -3.40 -5.72 -1.08
C MET A 67 -4.44 -5.83 0.05
N LYS A 68 -5.64 -5.29 -0.15
CA LYS A 68 -6.77 -5.41 0.80
C LYS A 68 -7.12 -6.89 1.03
N ALA A 69 -7.27 -7.66 -0.06
CA ALA A 69 -7.55 -9.10 -0.01
C ALA A 69 -6.40 -9.88 0.67
N LEU A 70 -5.15 -9.51 0.41
CA LEU A 70 -4.00 -10.14 1.06
C LEU A 70 -4.01 -9.88 2.57
N LYS A 71 -4.36 -8.67 3.00
CA LYS A 71 -4.44 -8.27 4.41
C LYS A 71 -5.50 -9.10 5.15
N SER A 72 -6.69 -9.24 4.56
CA SER A 72 -7.80 -10.03 5.13
C SER A 72 -7.61 -11.55 5.00
N SER A 73 -6.69 -12.02 4.17
CA SER A 73 -6.48 -13.47 4.00
C SER A 73 -6.00 -14.17 5.29
N GLY A 74 -6.41 -15.43 5.49
CA GLY A 74 -5.93 -16.28 6.59
C GLY A 74 -4.52 -16.86 6.40
N LYS A 75 -3.72 -16.34 5.43
CA LYS A 75 -2.40 -16.88 5.11
C LYS A 75 -1.39 -16.61 6.23
N SER A 76 -0.43 -17.54 6.41
CA SER A 76 0.69 -17.33 7.34
C SER A 76 1.53 -16.10 6.98
N LYS A 77 2.21 -15.51 7.95
CA LYS A 77 3.03 -14.28 7.77
C LYS A 77 3.99 -14.39 6.58
N PHE A 78 4.67 -15.53 6.45
CA PHE A 78 5.62 -15.77 5.38
C PHE A 78 4.95 -15.90 4.00
N LYS A 79 3.80 -16.59 3.91
CA LYS A 79 3.01 -16.65 2.67
C LYS A 79 2.46 -15.27 2.29
N LYS A 80 2.04 -14.45 3.28
CA LYS A 80 1.65 -13.05 3.05
C LYS A 80 2.81 -12.22 2.51
N TYR A 81 4.00 -12.35 3.09
CA TYR A 81 5.18 -11.63 2.62
C TYR A 81 5.53 -11.97 1.17
N ARG A 82 5.53 -13.25 0.78
CA ARG A 82 5.78 -13.63 -0.60
C ARG A 82 4.74 -13.06 -1.57
N ALA A 83 3.46 -13.16 -1.20
CA ALA A 83 2.38 -12.59 -2.01
C ALA A 83 2.50 -11.07 -2.14
N TYR A 84 2.82 -10.37 -1.04
CA TYR A 84 3.10 -8.93 -1.05
C TYR A 84 4.21 -8.58 -2.05
N LYS A 85 5.33 -9.31 -2.02
CA LYS A 85 6.45 -9.09 -2.95
C LYS A 85 6.04 -9.31 -4.41
N SER A 86 5.21 -10.30 -4.68
CA SER A 86 4.68 -10.55 -6.02
C SER A 86 3.75 -9.42 -6.49
N ILE A 87 2.82 -8.97 -5.64
CA ILE A 87 1.92 -7.85 -5.93
C ILE A 87 2.75 -6.61 -6.26
N GLN A 88 3.76 -6.30 -5.45
CA GLN A 88 4.63 -5.15 -5.66
C GLN A 88 5.44 -5.26 -6.97
N LYS A 89 5.99 -6.44 -7.27
CA LYS A 89 6.72 -6.69 -8.53
C LYS A 89 5.82 -6.47 -9.74
N ASN A 90 4.60 -7.01 -9.70
CA ASN A 90 3.67 -6.91 -10.82
C ASN A 90 3.18 -5.46 -11.01
N LYS A 91 2.91 -4.73 -9.91
CA LYS A 91 2.61 -3.30 -9.96
C LYS A 91 3.72 -2.52 -10.63
N ASN A 92 4.98 -2.73 -10.20
CA ASN A 92 6.11 -2.01 -10.77
C ASN A 92 6.31 -2.32 -12.25
N LYS A 93 6.04 -3.55 -12.69
CA LYS A 93 6.05 -3.89 -14.12
C LYS A 93 5.01 -3.07 -14.90
N GLU A 94 3.75 -3.08 -14.47
CA GLU A 94 2.70 -2.31 -15.14
C GLU A 94 2.96 -0.80 -15.11
N MET A 95 3.53 -0.27 -14.01
CA MET A 95 3.94 1.14 -13.94
C MET A 95 5.10 1.45 -14.88
N LYS A 96 6.06 0.53 -15.04
CA LYS A 96 7.17 0.71 -15.99
C LYS A 96 6.69 0.73 -17.44
N ASP A 97 5.67 -0.06 -17.76
CA ASP A 97 5.08 -0.10 -19.10
C ASP A 97 4.24 1.16 -19.39
N LEU A 98 3.69 1.82 -18.35
CA LEU A 98 2.90 3.05 -18.45
C LEU A 98 3.76 4.33 -18.50
N LEU A 99 4.83 4.37 -17.71
CA LEU A 99 5.65 5.55 -17.48
C LEU A 99 6.86 5.55 -18.42
N ASN A 100 7.27 6.74 -18.86
CA ASN A 100 8.55 6.86 -19.55
C ASN A 100 9.72 6.66 -18.56
N LYS A 101 10.96 6.61 -19.08
CA LYS A 101 12.15 6.31 -18.28
C LYS A 101 12.35 7.29 -17.11
N GLU A 102 12.15 8.59 -17.35
CA GLU A 102 12.35 9.64 -16.33
C GLU A 102 11.26 9.55 -15.26
N GLN A 103 9.99 9.46 -15.69
CA GLN A 103 8.84 9.28 -14.81
C GLN A 103 8.98 8.02 -13.95
N TYR A 104 9.42 6.91 -14.54
CA TYR A 104 9.62 5.66 -13.80
C TYR A 104 10.75 5.79 -12.76
N SER A 105 11.83 6.51 -13.07
CA SER A 105 12.90 6.80 -12.10
C SER A 105 12.36 7.60 -10.90
N THR A 106 11.63 8.68 -11.15
CA THR A 106 11.00 9.48 -10.08
C THR A 106 10.01 8.66 -9.26
N TYR A 107 9.23 7.78 -9.92
CA TYR A 107 8.34 6.86 -9.23
C TYR A 107 9.10 5.92 -8.29
N GLU A 108 10.22 5.32 -8.72
CA GLU A 108 11.04 4.45 -7.88
C GLU A 108 11.62 5.18 -6.66
N GLU A 109 12.10 6.41 -6.83
CA GLU A 109 12.55 7.26 -5.73
C GLU A 109 11.44 7.54 -4.72
N MET A 110 10.24 7.86 -5.20
CA MET A 110 9.07 8.05 -4.33
C MET A 110 8.75 6.78 -3.54
N GLN A 111 8.83 5.59 -4.18
CA GLN A 111 8.63 4.31 -3.49
C GLN A 111 9.68 4.06 -2.41
N GLU A 112 10.96 4.33 -2.67
CA GLU A 112 12.02 4.11 -1.68
C GLU A 112 11.90 5.09 -0.50
N LYS A 113 11.63 6.38 -0.77
CA LYS A 113 11.35 7.38 0.29
C LYS A 113 10.20 6.94 1.19
N MET A 114 9.13 6.39 0.62
CA MET A 114 8.01 5.86 1.40
C MET A 114 8.43 4.66 2.26
N LYS A 115 9.26 3.76 1.72
CA LYS A 115 9.79 2.60 2.44
C LYS A 115 10.72 3.01 3.58
N GLU A 116 11.56 4.02 3.39
CA GLU A 116 12.39 4.61 4.44
C GLU A 116 11.57 5.22 5.56
N LYS A 117 10.55 6.04 5.23
CA LYS A 117 9.61 6.58 6.22
C LYS A 117 8.96 5.47 7.05
N MET A 118 8.57 4.37 6.41
CA MET A 118 7.98 3.21 7.11
C MET A 118 8.99 2.50 8.02
N LYS A 119 10.25 2.35 7.58
CA LYS A 119 11.32 1.79 8.43
C LYS A 119 11.61 2.69 9.63
N ALA A 120 11.71 4.01 9.43
CA ALA A 120 11.96 4.98 10.48
C ALA A 120 10.86 4.95 11.55
N LYS A 121 9.59 4.85 11.14
CA LYS A 121 8.44 4.70 12.06
C LYS A 121 8.43 3.38 12.84
N ARG A 122 9.10 2.33 12.34
CA ARG A 122 9.21 1.03 13.02
C ARG A 122 10.37 0.96 14.02
N ASN A 123 11.40 1.79 13.80
CA ASN A 123 12.60 1.84 14.63
C ASN A 123 12.50 2.90 15.75
N LYS A 124 11.50 3.78 15.68
CA LYS A 124 11.03 4.61 16.80
C LYS A 124 10.06 3.81 17.65
#